data_AF-A0A538DMW9-F1
#
_entry.id   AF-A0A538DMW9-F1
#
_cell.length_a   1.000
_cell.length_b   1.000
_cell.length_c   1.000
_cell.angle_alpha   90.00
_cell.angle_beta   90.00
_cell.angle_gamma   90.00
#
_symmetry.space_group_name_H-M   'P 1'
#
loop_
_entity.id
_entity.type
_entity.pdbx_description
1 polymer ?
#
loop_
_entity_poly.entity_id
_entity_poly.type
_entity_poly.pdbx_seq_one_letter_code
_entity_poly.pdbx_strand_id
1 'polypeptide(L)'
;MGSHEQGVEPMELLARTMSPPHFPIGPDQLRGEWSFGVIDRGAYRFEGFDVLVREIPHKGGKTLGFRVSDGTHSLAYLPDHAPQDRGPGRHGVGALHDDALDLARDVDVLVHDAQYTADELPQRGSFGHAAYEYSLELASAAGARRVLLFHHDPSRTDPQVESILRTARELANGTGLAVDLGRDGMNFSLGSNPDG
;
A
#
# COMPACT_ATOMS: atom_id res chain seq x y z
N MET A 1 25.37 -4.36 -7.20
CA MET A 1 25.50 -4.46 -8.67
C MET A 1 24.14 -4.89 -9.19
N GLY A 2 23.26 -3.91 -9.43
CA GLY A 2 21.83 -4.14 -9.67
C GLY A 2 21.57 -4.43 -11.14
N SER A 3 20.81 -5.49 -11.41
CA SER A 3 20.42 -5.92 -12.75
C SER A 3 19.39 -4.95 -13.35
N HIS A 4 19.74 -4.40 -14.51
CA HIS A 4 18.89 -3.59 -15.38
C HIS A 4 17.79 -4.45 -15.99
N GLU A 5 16.54 -4.34 -15.54
CA GLU A 5 15.43 -5.06 -16.19
C GLU A 5 14.61 -4.21 -17.17
N GLN A 6 14.98 -2.95 -17.47
CA GLN A 6 14.38 -2.20 -18.61
C GLN A 6 15.35 -1.31 -19.42
N GLY A 7 16.66 -1.33 -19.13
CA GLY A 7 17.68 -0.68 -19.98
C GLY A 7 17.60 0.86 -20.13
N VAL A 8 16.67 1.53 -19.46
CA VAL A 8 16.51 2.99 -19.44
C VAL A 8 17.00 3.53 -18.10
N GLU A 9 17.81 4.59 -18.13
CA GLU A 9 18.32 5.24 -16.92
C GLU A 9 17.16 5.85 -16.09
N PRO A 10 17.17 5.76 -14.75
CA PRO A 10 16.08 6.27 -13.90
C PRO A 10 15.70 7.73 -14.17
N MET A 11 16.72 8.55 -14.43
CA MET A 11 16.57 9.95 -14.81
C MET A 11 15.79 10.14 -16.10
N GLU A 12 16.04 9.30 -17.10
CA GLU A 12 15.34 9.37 -18.39
C GLU A 12 13.88 8.96 -18.23
N LEU A 13 13.59 7.94 -17.41
CA LEU A 13 12.21 7.53 -17.12
C LEU A 13 11.44 8.64 -16.40
N LEU A 14 12.03 9.27 -15.39
CA LEU A 14 11.41 10.38 -14.67
C LEU A 14 11.19 11.61 -15.55
N ALA A 15 12.14 11.94 -16.44
CA ALA A 15 12.00 13.07 -17.34
C ALA A 15 10.80 12.94 -18.31
N ARG A 16 10.33 11.72 -18.60
CA ARG A 16 9.14 11.50 -19.45
C ARG A 16 7.83 11.98 -18.80
N THR A 17 7.76 11.99 -17.47
CA THR A 17 6.58 12.46 -16.72
C THR A 17 6.81 13.82 -16.08
N MET A 18 8.03 14.08 -15.59
CA MET A 18 8.49 15.35 -15.06
C MET A 18 9.08 16.22 -16.18
N SER A 19 8.23 16.70 -17.10
CA SER A 19 8.61 17.69 -18.11
C SER A 19 7.39 18.41 -18.69
N PRO A 20 7.54 19.64 -19.22
CA PRO A 20 6.43 20.35 -19.84
C PRO A 20 5.86 19.56 -21.05
N PRO A 21 4.53 19.54 -21.24
CA PRO A 21 3.50 20.30 -20.51
C PRO A 21 2.95 19.61 -19.24
N HIS A 22 3.41 18.40 -18.90
CA HIS A 22 2.86 17.60 -17.81
C HIS A 22 3.35 18.03 -16.42
N PHE A 23 4.58 18.52 -16.34
CA PHE A 23 5.17 19.06 -15.11
C PHE A 23 6.07 20.27 -15.44
N PRO A 24 6.13 21.33 -14.61
CA PRO A 24 6.82 22.56 -14.99
C PRO A 24 8.36 22.47 -15.07
N ILE A 25 8.96 21.43 -14.49
CA ILE A 25 10.43 21.26 -14.38
C ILE A 25 10.87 19.81 -14.62
N GLY A 26 12.14 19.65 -15.00
CA GLY A 26 12.83 18.35 -15.07
C GLY A 26 13.31 17.85 -13.70
N PRO A 27 13.65 16.56 -13.56
CA PRO A 27 14.22 16.00 -12.33
C PRO A 27 15.55 16.67 -11.94
N ASP A 28 16.34 17.11 -12.92
CA ASP A 28 17.62 17.84 -12.76
C ASP A 28 17.45 19.27 -12.24
N GLN A 29 16.22 19.78 -12.20
CA GLN A 29 15.89 21.14 -11.74
C GLN A 29 15.31 21.16 -10.32
N LEU A 30 15.23 20.00 -9.64
CA LEU A 30 14.82 19.92 -8.25
C LEU A 30 15.83 20.61 -7.33
N ARG A 31 15.34 21.34 -6.33
CA ARG A 31 16.20 21.98 -5.32
C ARG A 31 16.68 20.94 -4.30
N GLY A 32 17.99 20.90 -4.05
CA GLY A 32 18.63 19.96 -3.11
C GLY A 32 19.53 18.95 -3.83
N GLU A 33 20.11 18.02 -3.06
CA GLU A 33 20.89 16.91 -3.61
C GLU A 33 19.97 15.70 -3.78
N TRP A 34 19.71 15.33 -5.04
CA TRP A 34 18.81 14.23 -5.40
C TRP A 34 19.58 13.12 -6.11
N SER A 35 19.38 11.88 -5.67
CA SER A 35 19.83 10.68 -6.36
C SER A 35 18.62 9.83 -6.73
N PHE A 36 18.59 9.32 -7.95
CA PHE A 36 17.51 8.48 -8.45
C PHE A 36 18.02 7.07 -8.70
N GLY A 37 17.37 6.10 -8.08
CA GLY A 37 17.70 4.69 -8.22
C GLY A 37 16.47 3.87 -8.62
N VAL A 38 16.73 2.70 -9.21
CA VAL A 38 15.70 1.68 -9.38
C VAL A 38 15.67 0.80 -8.14
N ILE A 39 14.47 0.55 -7.62
CA ILE A 39 14.22 -0.46 -6.59
C ILE A 39 13.46 -1.60 -7.25
N ASP A 40 13.84 -2.83 -6.88
CA ASP A 40 13.19 -4.06 -7.31
C ASP A 40 12.77 -4.88 -6.08
N ARG A 41 12.12 -6.02 -6.28
CA ARG A 41 11.90 -7.03 -5.26
C ARG A 41 13.22 -7.38 -4.59
N GLY A 42 13.24 -7.32 -3.27
CA GLY A 42 14.45 -7.59 -2.51
C GLY A 42 14.34 -7.18 -1.05
N ALA A 43 15.45 -7.32 -0.34
CA ALA A 43 15.63 -6.77 1.00
C ALA A 43 16.75 -5.73 0.93
N TYR A 44 16.49 -4.55 1.49
CA TYR A 44 17.36 -3.39 1.44
C TYR A 44 17.53 -2.82 2.84
N ARG A 45 18.54 -1.96 3.00
CA ARG A 45 18.73 -1.17 4.21
C ARG A 45 18.91 0.30 3.83
N PHE A 46 18.09 1.17 4.42
CA PHE A 46 18.13 2.61 4.19
C PHE A 46 18.14 3.34 5.53
N GLU A 47 19.16 4.16 5.78
CA GLU A 47 19.24 5.01 6.98
C GLU A 47 18.92 4.27 8.31
N GLY A 48 19.34 3.00 8.42
CA GLY A 48 19.11 2.17 9.61
C GLY A 48 17.84 1.33 9.62
N PHE A 49 16.95 1.50 8.64
CA PHE A 49 15.74 0.69 8.48
C PHE A 49 15.94 -0.46 7.51
N ASP A 50 15.39 -1.62 7.87
CA ASP A 50 15.25 -2.76 6.96
C ASP A 50 13.99 -2.57 6.11
N VAL A 51 14.16 -2.63 4.78
CA VAL A 51 13.09 -2.43 3.81
C VAL A 51 12.94 -3.67 2.94
N LEU A 52 11.86 -4.39 3.15
CA LEU A 52 11.45 -5.51 2.31
C LEU A 52 10.56 -4.99 1.19
N VAL A 53 10.89 -5.36 -0.03
CA VAL A 53 10.17 -4.97 -1.23
C VAL A 53 9.63 -6.22 -1.91
N ARG A 54 8.34 -6.19 -2.24
CA ARG A 54 7.67 -7.23 -3.02
C ARG A 54 6.85 -6.63 -4.14
N GLU A 55 6.64 -7.40 -5.19
CA GLU A 55 5.68 -7.03 -6.23
C GLU A 55 4.27 -7.36 -5.75
N ILE A 56 3.35 -6.41 -5.98
CA ILE A 56 1.93 -6.61 -5.79
C ILE A 56 1.22 -6.41 -7.14
N PRO A 57 0.17 -7.20 -7.44
CA PRO A 57 -0.56 -7.04 -8.69
C PRO A 57 -1.22 -5.66 -8.76
N HIS A 58 -1.12 -5.00 -9.91
CA HIS A 58 -1.89 -3.81 -10.25
C HIS A 58 -1.94 -3.71 -11.78
N LYS A 59 -2.94 -3.02 -12.32
CA LYS A 59 -3.04 -2.84 -13.77
C LYS A 59 -1.95 -1.90 -14.27
N GLY A 60 -1.49 -2.10 -15.50
CA GLY A 60 -0.65 -1.12 -16.20
C GLY A 60 0.84 -1.15 -15.88
N GLY A 61 1.32 -2.10 -15.07
CA GLY A 61 2.75 -2.30 -14.88
C GLY A 61 3.12 -2.99 -13.58
N LYS A 62 4.40 -2.84 -13.22
CA LYS A 62 4.96 -3.34 -11.97
C LYS A 62 4.62 -2.38 -10.84
N THR A 63 4.00 -2.89 -9.79
CA THR A 63 3.74 -2.15 -8.54
C THR A 63 4.46 -2.84 -7.39
N LEU A 64 5.04 -2.03 -6.50
CA LEU A 64 5.80 -2.50 -5.36
C LEU A 64 5.07 -2.18 -4.06
N GLY A 65 4.98 -3.18 -3.19
CA GLY A 65 4.66 -3.00 -1.78
C GLY A 65 5.93 -3.00 -0.94
N PHE A 66 5.90 -2.28 0.18
CA PHE A 66 7.04 -2.05 1.04
C PHE A 66 6.72 -2.44 2.47
N ARG A 67 7.64 -3.12 3.15
CA ARG A 67 7.64 -3.25 4.60
C ARG A 67 8.90 -2.60 5.13
N VAL A 68 8.72 -1.68 6.07
CA VAL A 68 9.81 -0.93 6.71
C VAL A 68 9.85 -1.32 8.18
N SER A 69 11.05 -1.62 8.69
CA SER A 69 11.25 -1.98 10.10
C SER A 69 12.52 -1.35 10.67
N ASP A 70 12.48 -0.98 11.94
CA ASP A 70 13.66 -0.60 12.72
C ASP A 70 14.25 -1.79 13.53
N GLY A 71 13.72 -3.00 13.34
CA GLY A 71 14.07 -4.21 14.07
C GLY A 71 13.16 -4.50 15.27
N THR A 72 12.37 -3.53 15.74
CA THR A 72 11.41 -3.69 16.86
C THR A 72 9.97 -3.42 16.41
N HIS A 73 9.78 -2.37 15.61
CA HIS A 73 8.51 -1.95 15.04
C HIS A 73 8.54 -2.10 13.53
N SER A 74 7.36 -2.27 12.93
CA SER A 74 7.25 -2.32 11.47
C SER A 74 5.93 -1.81 10.93
N LEU A 75 6.00 -1.25 9.73
CA LEU A 75 4.84 -0.88 8.93
C LEU A 75 4.94 -1.54 7.55
N ALA A 76 3.79 -1.87 6.97
CA ALA A 76 3.69 -2.21 5.55
C ALA A 76 2.87 -1.16 4.81
N TYR A 77 3.33 -0.77 3.63
CA TYR A 77 2.65 0.11 2.70
C TYR A 77 2.43 -0.63 1.39
N LEU A 78 1.17 -0.99 1.13
CA LEU A 78 0.72 -1.62 -0.10
C LEU A 78 -0.18 -0.61 -0.83
N PRO A 79 0.33 0.04 -1.90
CA PRO A 79 -0.43 1.02 -2.66
C PRO A 79 -1.51 0.36 -3.51
N ASP A 80 -1.90 0.98 -4.63
CA ASP A 80 -2.87 0.46 -5.58
C ASP A 80 -2.65 -1.04 -5.83
N HIS A 81 -3.65 -1.84 -5.48
CA HIS A 81 -3.49 -3.28 -5.39
C HIS A 81 -4.70 -3.98 -6.01
N ALA A 82 -4.44 -4.90 -6.95
CA ALA A 82 -5.42 -5.70 -7.67
C ALA A 82 -5.37 -7.18 -7.26
N PRO A 83 -5.71 -7.55 -6.01
CA PRO A 83 -5.63 -8.94 -5.55
C PRO A 83 -6.52 -9.92 -6.36
N GLN A 84 -7.55 -9.41 -7.04
CA GLN A 84 -8.38 -10.15 -8.00
C GLN A 84 -7.58 -10.80 -9.14
N ASP A 85 -6.43 -10.23 -9.50
CA ASP A 85 -5.55 -10.77 -10.55
C ASP A 85 -4.85 -12.06 -10.10
N ARG A 86 -4.83 -12.34 -8.79
CA ARG A 86 -4.33 -13.60 -8.21
C ARG A 86 -5.43 -14.66 -8.04
N GLY A 87 -6.67 -14.32 -8.38
CA GLY A 87 -7.84 -15.18 -8.27
C GLY A 87 -8.93 -14.57 -7.38
N PRO A 88 -10.10 -15.22 -7.30
CA PRO A 88 -11.28 -14.65 -6.64
C PRO A 88 -11.14 -14.53 -5.11
N GLY A 89 -10.29 -15.35 -4.49
CA GLY A 89 -10.11 -15.37 -3.04
C GLY A 89 -11.35 -15.80 -2.25
N ARG A 90 -11.32 -15.53 -0.94
CA ARG A 90 -12.51 -15.68 -0.09
C ARG A 90 -13.43 -14.50 -0.37
N HIS A 91 -14.74 -14.73 -0.25
CA HIS A 91 -15.78 -13.70 -0.41
C HIS A 91 -15.78 -12.93 -1.75
N GLY A 92 -14.97 -13.35 -2.73
CA GLY A 92 -14.87 -12.68 -4.03
C GLY A 92 -14.05 -11.39 -4.03
N VAL A 93 -13.25 -11.13 -2.99
CA VAL A 93 -12.51 -9.86 -2.82
C VAL A 93 -11.05 -9.92 -3.29
N GLY A 94 -10.63 -11.03 -3.89
CA GLY A 94 -9.27 -11.25 -4.36
C GLY A 94 -8.49 -12.24 -3.49
N ALA A 95 -7.58 -12.99 -4.10
CA ALA A 95 -6.81 -14.02 -3.41
C ALA A 95 -5.66 -13.43 -2.59
N LEU A 96 -5.56 -13.80 -1.31
CA LEU A 96 -4.34 -13.59 -0.54
C LEU A 96 -3.19 -14.31 -1.23
N HIS A 97 -2.06 -13.62 -1.36
CA HIS A 97 -0.86 -14.14 -2.01
C HIS A 97 0.39 -13.90 -1.16
N ASP A 98 1.39 -14.76 -1.36
CA ASP A 98 2.57 -14.84 -0.50
C ASP A 98 3.28 -13.50 -0.35
N ASP A 99 3.45 -12.73 -1.44
CA ASP A 99 4.12 -11.44 -1.41
C ASP A 99 3.40 -10.41 -0.52
N ALA A 100 2.07 -10.33 -0.55
CA ALA A 100 1.31 -9.42 0.32
C ALA A 100 1.33 -9.90 1.79
N LEU A 101 1.22 -11.21 2.00
CA LEU A 101 1.32 -11.81 3.33
C LEU A 101 2.71 -11.59 3.95
N ASP A 102 3.77 -11.67 3.16
CA ASP A 102 5.15 -11.46 3.61
C ASP A 102 5.41 -10.01 4.05
N LEU A 103 4.87 -9.05 3.28
CA LEU A 103 4.91 -7.64 3.64
C LEU A 103 4.12 -7.35 4.93
N ALA A 104 2.91 -7.91 5.05
CA ALA A 104 1.99 -7.60 6.15
C ALA A 104 2.23 -8.42 7.43
N ARG A 105 3.11 -9.41 7.43
CA ARG A 105 3.28 -10.35 8.56
C ARG A 105 3.65 -9.65 9.87
N ASP A 106 2.79 -9.76 10.88
CA ASP A 106 2.98 -9.25 12.25
C ASP A 106 3.39 -7.76 12.32
N VAL A 107 2.99 -6.95 11.33
CA VAL A 107 3.30 -5.51 11.33
C VAL A 107 2.45 -4.76 12.34
N ASP A 108 2.98 -3.68 12.88
CA ASP A 108 2.21 -2.80 13.77
C ASP A 108 1.11 -2.08 12.99
N VAL A 109 1.39 -1.67 11.75
CA VAL A 109 0.44 -0.97 10.87
C VAL A 109 0.57 -1.46 9.43
N LEU A 110 -0.53 -1.91 8.85
CA LEU A 110 -0.69 -2.12 7.42
C LEU A 110 -1.44 -0.92 6.81
N VAL A 111 -0.80 -0.17 5.93
CA VAL A 111 -1.43 0.87 5.10
C VAL A 111 -1.78 0.26 3.76
N HIS A 112 -3.07 0.21 3.42
CA HIS A 112 -3.53 -0.55 2.25
C HIS A 112 -4.64 0.16 1.47
N ASP A 113 -4.59 0.03 0.15
CA ASP A 113 -5.64 0.42 -0.79
C ASP A 113 -7.02 -0.10 -0.35
N ALA A 114 -7.99 0.80 -0.27
CA ALA A 114 -9.36 0.53 0.13
C ALA A 114 -10.34 1.26 -0.82
N GLN A 115 -10.01 1.31 -2.11
CA GLN A 115 -10.76 2.09 -3.08
C GLN A 115 -12.19 1.59 -3.29
N TYR A 116 -12.44 0.28 -3.24
CA TYR A 116 -13.77 -0.29 -3.51
C TYR A 116 -14.40 -0.98 -2.30
N THR A 117 -15.66 -1.34 -2.45
CA THR A 117 -16.33 -2.35 -1.60
C THR A 117 -16.46 -3.66 -2.37
N ALA A 118 -16.72 -4.77 -1.67
CA ALA A 118 -16.90 -6.07 -2.31
C ALA A 118 -18.00 -6.05 -3.39
N ASP A 119 -19.12 -5.35 -3.13
CA ASP A 119 -20.26 -5.22 -4.05
C ASP A 119 -19.93 -4.44 -5.33
N GLU A 120 -18.90 -3.59 -5.30
CA GLU A 120 -18.47 -2.80 -6.45
C GLU A 120 -17.51 -3.57 -7.37
N LEU A 121 -16.82 -4.59 -6.86
CA LEU A 121 -15.81 -5.35 -7.61
C LEU A 121 -16.32 -6.00 -8.90
N PRO A 122 -17.54 -6.56 -9.00
CA PRO A 122 -18.04 -7.11 -10.25
C PRO A 122 -18.04 -6.12 -11.42
N GLN A 123 -18.17 -4.81 -11.12
CA GLN A 123 -18.18 -3.75 -12.13
C GLN A 123 -16.83 -3.03 -12.26
N ARG A 124 -16.04 -3.01 -11.18
CA ARG A 124 -14.84 -2.17 -11.06
C ARG A 124 -13.53 -2.94 -10.90
N GLY A 125 -13.57 -4.26 -10.77
CA GLY A 125 -12.39 -5.10 -10.51
C GLY A 125 -11.30 -4.98 -11.58
N SER A 126 -11.66 -4.67 -12.83
CA SER A 126 -10.68 -4.42 -13.90
C SER A 126 -9.91 -3.10 -13.74
N PHE A 127 -10.30 -2.24 -12.79
CA PHE A 127 -9.65 -0.95 -12.56
C PHE A 127 -8.42 -1.08 -11.66
N GLY A 128 -8.12 -2.27 -11.15
CA GLY A 128 -6.84 -2.57 -10.51
C GLY A 128 -6.75 -2.17 -9.03
N HIS A 129 -7.88 -1.94 -8.37
CA HIS A 129 -7.90 -1.57 -6.95
C HIS A 129 -8.64 -2.60 -6.10
N ALA A 130 -8.33 -2.58 -4.81
CA ALA A 130 -8.84 -3.53 -3.84
C ALA A 130 -10.17 -3.07 -3.24
N ALA A 131 -10.96 -4.05 -2.80
CA ALA A 131 -12.04 -3.78 -1.86
C ALA A 131 -11.47 -3.68 -0.44
N TYR A 132 -12.00 -2.79 0.41
CA TYR A 132 -11.49 -2.64 1.78
C TYR A 132 -11.60 -3.95 2.58
N GLU A 133 -12.57 -4.80 2.27
CA GLU A 133 -12.74 -6.12 2.88
C GLU A 133 -11.50 -7.01 2.67
N TYR A 134 -10.84 -6.93 1.50
CA TYR A 134 -9.58 -7.64 1.26
C TYR A 134 -8.49 -7.18 2.23
N SER A 135 -8.39 -5.87 2.50
CA SER A 135 -7.38 -5.34 3.42
C SER A 135 -7.58 -5.87 4.86
N LEU A 136 -8.83 -6.08 5.28
CA LEU A 136 -9.16 -6.69 6.57
C LEU A 136 -8.77 -8.17 6.61
N GLU A 137 -9.07 -8.91 5.54
CA GLU A 137 -8.68 -10.32 5.40
C GLU A 137 -7.16 -10.48 5.43
N LEU A 138 -6.44 -9.64 4.69
CA LEU A 138 -4.98 -9.63 4.64
C LEU A 138 -4.39 -9.30 6.02
N ALA A 139 -4.86 -8.23 6.66
CA ALA A 139 -4.39 -7.84 7.98
C ALA A 139 -4.59 -8.95 9.01
N SER A 140 -5.79 -9.55 9.02
CA SER A 140 -6.12 -10.64 9.95
C SER A 140 -5.29 -11.90 9.69
N ALA A 141 -5.15 -12.30 8.43
CA ALA A 141 -4.37 -13.49 8.05
C ALA A 141 -2.87 -13.32 8.31
N ALA A 142 -2.36 -12.10 8.21
CA ALA A 142 -0.96 -11.77 8.42
C ALA A 142 -0.62 -11.45 9.89
N GLY A 143 -1.60 -11.32 10.78
CA GLY A 143 -1.36 -10.95 12.18
C GLY A 143 -1.01 -9.46 12.35
N ALA A 144 -1.39 -8.59 11.41
CA ALA A 144 -1.20 -7.15 11.55
C ALA A 144 -2.02 -6.61 12.71
N ARG A 145 -1.45 -5.70 13.51
CA ARG A 145 -2.14 -5.14 14.69
C ARG A 145 -3.19 -4.09 14.32
N ARG A 146 -2.91 -3.32 13.27
CA ARG A 146 -3.77 -2.27 12.74
C ARG A 146 -3.75 -2.28 11.22
N VAL A 147 -4.89 -1.96 10.61
CA VAL A 147 -4.98 -1.59 9.20
C VAL A 147 -5.46 -0.14 9.07
N LEU A 148 -4.75 0.63 8.24
CA LEU A 148 -5.09 1.98 7.83
C LEU A 148 -5.61 1.91 6.39
N LEU A 149 -6.92 2.12 6.24
CA LEU A 149 -7.58 2.15 4.94
C LEU A 149 -7.25 3.48 4.25
N PHE A 150 -6.68 3.45 3.05
CA PHE A 150 -6.39 4.66 2.28
C PHE A 150 -6.78 4.48 0.80
N HIS A 151 -6.51 5.49 -0.04
CA HIS A 151 -6.77 5.42 -1.47
C HIS A 151 -8.27 5.22 -1.80
N HIS A 152 -9.15 5.83 -1.01
CA HIS A 152 -10.59 5.75 -1.20
C HIS A 152 -11.00 6.28 -2.58
N ASP A 153 -12.12 5.77 -3.11
CA ASP A 153 -12.64 6.25 -4.39
C ASP A 153 -12.84 7.78 -4.36
N PRO A 154 -12.23 8.54 -5.29
CA PRO A 154 -12.31 10.01 -5.32
C PRO A 154 -13.72 10.58 -5.42
N SER A 155 -14.71 9.79 -5.83
CA SER A 155 -16.13 10.18 -5.87
C SER A 155 -16.85 10.02 -4.54
N ARG A 156 -16.23 9.40 -3.53
CA ARG A 156 -16.82 9.27 -2.20
C ARG A 156 -16.73 10.56 -1.41
N THR A 157 -17.83 10.87 -0.75
CA THR A 157 -17.94 11.92 0.26
C THR A 157 -17.45 11.42 1.62
N ASP A 158 -17.04 12.34 2.50
CA ASP A 158 -16.59 11.98 3.86
C ASP A 158 -17.59 11.08 4.60
N PRO A 159 -18.93 11.33 4.61
CA PRO A 159 -19.87 10.44 5.28
C PRO A 159 -19.90 9.01 4.73
N GLN A 160 -19.62 8.83 3.43
CA GLN A 160 -19.54 7.50 2.82
C GLN A 160 -18.26 6.78 3.28
N VAL A 161 -17.14 7.48 3.34
CA VAL A 161 -15.87 6.93 3.86
C VAL A 161 -16.00 6.57 5.35
N GLU A 162 -16.66 7.41 6.15
CA GLU A 162 -16.96 7.11 7.56
C GLU A 162 -17.90 5.91 7.73
N SER A 163 -18.84 5.71 6.80
CA SER A 163 -19.70 4.52 6.79
C SER A 163 -18.87 3.26 6.56
N ILE A 164 -17.90 3.29 5.63
CA ILE A 164 -16.98 2.18 5.39
C ILE A 164 -16.18 1.88 6.65
N LEU A 165 -15.63 2.89 7.33
CA LEU A 165 -14.90 2.70 8.58
C LEU A 165 -15.75 2.00 9.65
N ARG A 166 -17.02 2.42 9.81
CA ARG A 166 -17.93 1.81 10.77
C ARG A 166 -18.13 0.33 10.48
N THR A 167 -18.47 -0.01 9.24
CA THR A 167 -18.66 -1.40 8.82
C THR A 167 -17.37 -2.22 8.94
N ALA A 168 -16.22 -1.65 8.57
CA ALA A 168 -14.93 -2.32 8.70
C ALA A 168 -14.58 -2.63 10.17
N ARG A 169 -14.88 -1.71 11.09
CA ARG A 169 -14.71 -1.95 12.54
C ARG A 169 -15.68 -2.99 13.09
N GLU A 170 -16.91 -3.04 12.57
CA GLU A 170 -17.88 -4.09 12.92
C GLU A 170 -17.37 -5.47 12.47
N LEU A 171 -16.84 -5.57 11.25
CA LEU A 171 -16.24 -6.80 10.72
C LEU A 171 -14.98 -7.24 11.48
N ALA A 172 -14.17 -6.29 11.94
CA ALA A 172 -12.96 -6.57 12.73
C ALA A 172 -13.25 -6.84 14.22
N ASN A 173 -14.48 -6.64 14.69
CA ASN A 173 -14.81 -6.78 16.10
C ASN A 173 -14.53 -8.20 16.62
N GLY A 174 -13.83 -8.30 17.75
CA GLY A 174 -13.43 -9.58 18.34
C GLY A 174 -12.22 -10.26 17.70
N THR A 175 -11.64 -9.71 16.64
CA THR A 175 -10.42 -10.25 16.00
C THR A 175 -9.12 -9.72 16.63
N GLY A 176 -9.20 -8.60 17.37
CA GLY A 176 -8.03 -7.88 17.87
C GLY A 176 -7.39 -6.91 16.87
N LEU A 177 -7.85 -6.88 15.61
CA LEU A 177 -7.42 -5.94 14.59
C LEU A 177 -8.02 -4.55 14.81
N ALA A 178 -7.17 -3.52 14.92
CA ALA A 178 -7.62 -2.14 14.87
C ALA A 178 -7.80 -1.67 13.42
N VAL A 179 -8.84 -0.87 13.15
CA VAL A 179 -9.13 -0.34 11.81
C VAL A 179 -9.31 1.18 11.90
N ASP A 180 -8.56 1.90 11.08
CA ASP A 180 -8.58 3.37 10.98
C ASP A 180 -8.59 3.83 9.51
N LEU A 181 -8.99 5.08 9.26
CA LEU A 181 -8.89 5.74 7.95
C LEU A 181 -7.60 6.56 7.88
N GLY A 182 -6.90 6.48 6.76
CA GLY A 182 -5.85 7.44 6.41
C GLY A 182 -6.47 8.81 6.15
N ARG A 183 -5.99 9.84 6.85
CA ARG A 183 -6.46 11.22 6.69
C ARG A 183 -5.29 12.17 6.52
N ASP A 184 -5.49 13.21 5.74
CA ASP A 184 -4.50 14.26 5.53
C ASP A 184 -4.04 14.85 6.87
N GLY A 185 -2.73 14.95 7.06
CA GLY A 185 -2.13 15.47 8.30
C GLY A 185 -2.15 14.51 9.50
N MET A 186 -2.67 13.29 9.34
CA MET A 186 -2.63 12.27 10.40
C MET A 186 -1.19 11.79 10.65
N ASN A 187 -0.84 11.63 11.92
CA ASN A 187 0.45 11.09 12.36
C ASN A 187 0.24 9.87 13.25
N PHE A 188 1.09 8.86 13.09
CA PHE A 188 1.14 7.68 13.95
C PHE A 188 2.53 7.54 14.55
N SER A 189 2.57 7.13 15.82
CA SER A 189 3.79 6.70 16.48
C SER A 189 3.73 5.19 16.69
N LEU A 190 4.77 4.49 16.26
CA LEU A 190 4.93 3.05 16.51
C LEU A 190 5.79 2.90 17.76
N GLY A 191 5.40 2.00 18.68
CA GLY A 191 6.17 1.73 19.89
C GLY A 191 5.94 2.66 21.09
N SER A 192 5.22 3.76 20.94
CA SER A 192 4.74 4.54 22.08
C SER A 192 3.57 3.82 22.73
N ASN A 193 3.80 3.29 23.94
CA ASN A 193 2.73 2.83 24.81
C ASN A 193 1.73 3.99 25.02
N PRO A 194 0.41 3.76 24.97
CA PRO A 194 -0.57 4.82 25.25
C PRO A 194 -0.52 5.35 26.70
N ASP A 195 0.27 4.73 27.59
CA ASP A 195 0.40 5.05 29.01
C ASP A 195 1.80 5.52 29.43
N GLY A 196 2.58 6.17 28.53
CA GLY A 196 3.93 6.68 28.81
C GLY A 196 4.04 8.20 28.79
#